data_AF-A0A9D9QLB9-F1
#
_entry.id   AF-A0A9D9QLB9-F1
#
_cell.length_a   1.000
_cell.length_b   1.000
_cell.length_c   1.000
_cell.angle_alpha   90.00
_cell.angle_beta   90.00
_cell.angle_gamma   90.00
#
_symmetry.space_group_name_H-M   'P 1'
#
loop_
_entity.id
_entity.type
_entity.pdbx_description
1 polymer ?
#
loop_
_entity_poly.entity_id
_entity_poly.type
_entity_poly.pdbx_seq_one_letter_code
_entity_poly.pdbx_strand_id
1 'polypeptide(L)'
;MRKLEKHEYDSVKGIGGLLKHYPHFHAVIEERRLAAERGEELHEFVVLRHFVLDHFGQVGRISPYPDGSMDHKGLCEPKAEFFADLHGKCQYVSVTLAPVYLPPLNIQCAGCGQYYGTEDCHDVMVWNEHEIHLPLDEFVGRQFWEVKHAFSTCHTAHHFFSPQAMIRNDRFIDLAQEPYFDSKSRINQRGWVGVEQGLGDWYVVQPGDETCYHRTQYFHQACFEPWMTEKTRREFEAVLLATGFDASSAMTVMPNGYGSFAYRGPWFRVELPEGSLRIGWRKRVIEIVLNDWPIDCASLLADESVTVGQQLVHAWDYDKAVQYLSRMRQAMYDKVSV
;
A
#
# COMPACT_ATOMS: atom_id res chain seq x y z
N MET A 1 11.88 15.83 -20.75
CA MET A 1 10.80 16.65 -21.34
C MET A 1 11.26 18.10 -21.39
N ARG A 2 10.76 18.94 -22.31
CA ARG A 2 11.09 20.37 -22.31
C ARG A 2 10.46 21.04 -21.09
N LYS A 3 11.05 22.15 -20.63
CA LYS A 3 10.42 23.01 -19.63
C LYS A 3 9.11 23.57 -20.17
N LEU A 4 8.08 23.57 -19.33
CA LEU A 4 6.79 24.18 -19.64
C LEU A 4 6.81 25.66 -19.23
N GLU A 5 6.17 26.51 -20.02
CA GLU A 5 5.95 27.91 -19.68
C GLU A 5 4.80 28.03 -18.67
N LYS A 6 4.76 29.09 -17.86
CA LYS A 6 3.74 29.27 -16.80
C LYS A 6 2.30 29.12 -17.30
N HIS A 7 2.00 29.68 -18.46
CA HIS A 7 0.68 29.56 -19.07
C HIS A 7 0.30 28.12 -19.47
N GLU A 8 1.27 27.22 -19.63
CA GLU A 8 1.05 25.81 -19.98
C GLU A 8 0.72 24.95 -18.75
N TYR A 9 1.33 25.21 -17.59
CA TYR A 9 1.14 24.42 -16.36
C TYR A 9 0.29 25.09 -15.27
N ASP A 10 -0.09 26.37 -15.45
CA ASP A 10 -0.86 27.16 -14.49
C ASP A 10 -1.99 27.95 -15.17
N SER A 11 -2.65 27.36 -16.17
CA SER A 11 -3.88 27.90 -16.74
C SER A 11 -4.82 26.79 -17.22
N VAL A 12 -6.13 27.05 -17.20
CA VAL A 12 -7.15 26.10 -17.67
C VAL A 12 -6.89 25.62 -19.11
N LYS A 13 -6.58 26.56 -20.02
CA LYS A 13 -6.33 26.26 -21.43
C LYS A 13 -5.03 25.48 -21.62
N GLY A 14 -3.96 25.87 -20.93
CA GLY A 14 -2.66 25.21 -21.01
C GLY A 14 -2.73 23.77 -20.52
N ILE A 15 -3.19 23.61 -19.27
CA ILE A 15 -3.33 22.31 -18.64
C ILE A 15 -4.30 21.43 -19.46
N GLY A 16 -5.49 21.94 -19.79
CA GLY A 16 -6.48 21.19 -20.58
C GLY A 16 -5.96 20.75 -21.95
N GLY A 17 -5.07 21.52 -22.58
CA GLY A 17 -4.40 21.14 -23.83
C GLY A 17 -3.41 19.99 -23.66
N LEU A 18 -2.70 19.95 -22.53
CA LEU A 18 -1.69 18.94 -22.20
C LEU A 18 -2.31 17.63 -21.69
N LEU A 19 -3.46 17.68 -21.01
CA LEU A 19 -4.17 16.51 -20.48
C LEU A 19 -4.69 15.50 -21.52
N LYS A 20 -4.45 15.74 -22.81
CA LYS A 20 -4.75 14.78 -23.89
C LYS A 20 -3.79 13.59 -23.94
N HIS A 21 -2.62 13.73 -23.30
CA HIS A 21 -1.60 12.70 -23.29
C HIS A 21 -1.06 12.52 -21.87
N TYR A 22 -1.00 11.27 -21.43
CA TYR A 22 -0.62 10.95 -20.05
C TYR A 22 0.79 11.44 -19.65
N PRO A 23 1.83 11.32 -20.51
CA PRO A 23 3.14 11.93 -20.24
C PRO A 23 3.11 13.43 -19.99
N HIS A 24 2.24 14.15 -20.69
CA HIS A 24 2.11 15.59 -20.52
C HIS A 24 1.39 15.97 -19.22
N PHE A 25 0.48 15.11 -18.73
CA PHE A 25 -0.12 15.32 -17.41
C PHE A 25 0.94 15.23 -16.30
N HIS A 26 1.80 14.21 -16.35
CA HIS A 26 2.95 14.11 -15.43
C HIS A 26 3.89 15.31 -15.54
N ALA A 27 4.14 15.81 -16.76
CA ALA A 27 4.95 17.02 -16.95
C ALA A 27 4.35 18.27 -16.28
N VAL A 28 3.02 18.44 -16.36
CA VAL A 28 2.32 19.54 -15.68
C VAL A 28 2.49 19.43 -14.17
N ILE A 29 2.30 18.23 -13.61
CA ILE A 29 2.43 18.01 -12.16
C ILE A 29 3.83 18.33 -11.68
N GLU A 30 4.85 17.82 -12.38
CA GLU A 30 6.24 18.03 -12.00
C GLU A 30 6.63 19.51 -12.12
N GLU A 31 6.25 20.21 -13.19
CA GLU A 31 6.59 21.63 -13.31
C GLU A 31 5.86 22.48 -12.26
N ARG A 32 4.62 22.14 -11.90
CA ARG A 32 3.90 22.79 -10.79
C ARG A 32 4.59 22.57 -9.45
N ARG A 33 5.04 21.33 -9.16
CA ARG A 33 5.82 21.01 -7.95
C ARG A 33 7.09 21.86 -7.88
N LEU A 34 7.85 21.91 -8.98
CA LEU A 34 9.06 22.73 -9.09
C LEU A 34 8.76 24.23 -8.98
N ALA A 35 7.64 24.72 -9.51
CA ALA A 35 7.22 26.11 -9.39
C ALA A 35 6.90 26.49 -7.93
N ALA A 36 6.23 25.60 -7.19
CA ALA A 36 5.97 25.80 -5.76
C ALA A 36 7.28 25.84 -4.94
N GLU A 37 8.26 24.99 -5.25
CA GLU A 37 9.60 25.04 -4.63
C GLU A 37 10.33 26.36 -4.89
N ARG A 38 10.05 27.00 -6.04
CA ARG A 38 10.57 28.34 -6.38
C ARG A 38 9.77 29.48 -5.71
N GLY A 39 8.71 29.18 -4.98
CA GLY A 39 7.85 30.17 -4.35
C GLY A 39 6.90 30.89 -5.31
N GLU A 40 6.60 30.29 -6.46
CA GLU A 40 5.62 30.85 -7.40
C GLU A 40 4.19 30.70 -6.85
N GLU A 41 3.37 31.74 -7.00
CA GLU A 41 1.93 31.63 -6.76
C GLU A 41 1.28 30.82 -7.89
N LEU A 42 0.56 29.77 -7.49
CA LEU A 42 -0.11 28.81 -8.37
C LEU A 42 -1.63 28.86 -8.17
N HIS A 43 -2.37 28.77 -9.27
CA HIS A 43 -3.82 28.67 -9.25
C HIS A 43 -4.27 27.24 -8.96
N GLU A 44 -5.45 27.08 -8.35
CA GLU A 44 -6.00 25.76 -8.04
C GLU A 44 -6.94 25.26 -9.13
N PHE A 45 -6.75 24.01 -9.55
CA PHE A 45 -7.50 23.40 -10.65
C PHE A 45 -8.08 22.06 -10.24
N VAL A 46 -9.17 21.70 -10.91
CA VAL A 46 -9.65 20.32 -10.98
C VAL A 46 -9.36 19.81 -12.38
N VAL A 47 -8.69 18.66 -12.47
CA VAL A 47 -8.28 18.04 -13.73
C VAL A 47 -8.83 16.63 -13.84
N LEU A 48 -9.27 16.31 -15.05
CA LEU A 48 -9.99 15.07 -15.38
C LEU A 48 -11.21 14.83 -14.47
N ARG A 49 -11.63 15.82 -13.66
CA ARG A 49 -12.66 15.73 -12.61
C ARG A 49 -12.36 14.74 -11.48
N HIS A 50 -11.16 14.17 -11.47
CA HIS A 50 -10.73 13.17 -10.50
C HIS A 50 -9.58 13.66 -9.62
N PHE A 51 -8.88 14.70 -10.05
CA PHE A 51 -7.72 15.22 -9.34
C PHE A 51 -7.83 16.71 -9.07
N VAL A 52 -7.35 17.13 -7.91
CA VAL A 52 -7.14 18.53 -7.55
C VAL A 52 -5.66 18.83 -7.69
N LEU A 53 -5.33 19.90 -8.40
CA LEU A 53 -4.01 20.53 -8.39
C LEU A 53 -4.11 21.74 -7.47
N ASP A 54 -3.40 21.74 -6.34
CA ASP A 54 -3.47 22.84 -5.37
C ASP A 54 -2.42 23.94 -5.64
N HIS A 55 -2.44 24.96 -4.79
CA HIS A 55 -1.54 26.11 -4.88
C HIS A 55 -0.13 25.83 -4.35
N PHE A 56 0.10 24.66 -3.73
CA PHE A 56 1.42 24.18 -3.29
C PHE A 56 2.07 23.23 -4.29
N GLY A 57 1.47 23.07 -5.48
CA GLY A 57 1.97 22.14 -6.51
C GLY A 57 1.72 20.67 -6.16
N GLN A 58 0.83 20.39 -5.21
CA GLN A 58 0.45 19.03 -4.83
C GLN A 58 -0.73 18.54 -5.68
N VAL A 59 -0.88 17.21 -5.70
CA VAL A 59 -1.99 16.52 -6.38
C VAL A 59 -2.81 15.77 -5.34
N GLY A 60 -4.11 16.04 -5.33
CA GLY A 60 -5.09 15.31 -4.54
C GLY A 60 -6.03 14.50 -5.43
N ARG A 61 -6.55 13.38 -4.92
CA ARG A 61 -7.62 12.60 -5.55
C ARG A 61 -8.96 12.96 -4.92
N ILE A 62 -9.98 13.14 -5.75
CA ILE A 62 -11.36 13.40 -5.34
C ILE A 62 -12.08 12.06 -5.09
N SER A 63 -12.77 11.91 -3.95
CA SER A 63 -13.53 10.71 -3.59
C SER A 63 -14.76 11.02 -2.71
N PRO A 64 -15.90 10.31 -2.84
CA PRO A 64 -16.23 9.40 -3.94
C PRO A 64 -16.24 10.15 -5.28
N TYR A 65 -16.16 9.40 -6.38
CA TYR A 65 -16.34 10.03 -7.68
C TYR A 65 -17.73 10.63 -7.76
N PRO A 66 -17.85 11.92 -8.15
CA PRO A 66 -19.14 12.43 -8.56
C PRO A 66 -19.69 11.50 -9.62
N ASP A 67 -20.94 11.07 -9.44
CA ASP A 67 -21.63 10.22 -10.39
C ASP A 67 -21.58 10.82 -11.80
N GLY A 68 -21.66 9.96 -12.83
CA GLY A 68 -21.62 10.35 -14.25
C GLY A 68 -22.78 11.26 -14.70
N SER A 69 -23.56 11.83 -13.77
CA SER A 69 -24.62 12.80 -14.00
C SER A 69 -24.10 14.23 -14.19
N MET A 70 -22.80 14.47 -13.99
CA MET A 70 -22.24 15.82 -14.16
C MET A 70 -21.81 16.10 -15.60
N ASP A 71 -22.32 17.17 -16.21
CA ASP A 71 -21.95 17.62 -17.55
C ASP A 71 -20.43 17.81 -17.74
N HIS A 72 -19.90 17.30 -18.86
CA HIS A 72 -18.47 17.40 -19.21
C HIS A 72 -18.12 18.81 -19.70
N LYS A 73 -17.67 19.70 -18.80
CA LYS A 73 -17.23 21.06 -19.16
C LYS A 73 -15.79 21.17 -19.67
N GLY A 74 -15.02 20.08 -19.66
CA GLY A 74 -13.64 20.03 -20.15
C GLY A 74 -12.74 19.09 -19.34
N LEU A 75 -11.44 19.06 -19.67
CA LEU A 75 -10.43 18.27 -18.95
C LEU A 75 -9.82 19.02 -17.76
N CYS A 76 -9.98 20.35 -17.70
CA CYS A 76 -9.46 21.21 -16.63
C CYS A 76 -10.45 22.34 -16.36
N GLU A 77 -10.65 22.68 -15.11
CA GLU A 77 -11.50 23.80 -14.67
C GLU A 77 -10.98 24.40 -13.36
N PRO A 78 -11.27 25.66 -13.03
CA PRO A 78 -10.89 26.25 -11.75
C PRO A 78 -11.55 25.49 -10.60
N LYS A 79 -10.79 25.20 -9.54
CA LYS A 79 -11.28 24.43 -8.38
C LYS A 79 -12.55 25.04 -7.77
N ALA A 80 -12.60 26.37 -7.61
CA ALA A 80 -13.75 27.06 -7.06
C ALA A 80 -15.03 26.85 -7.89
N GLU A 81 -14.93 26.85 -9.22
CA GLU A 81 -16.07 26.64 -10.12
C GLU A 81 -16.57 25.20 -10.07
N PHE A 82 -15.66 24.22 -10.05
CA PHE A 82 -16.02 22.80 -9.92
C PHE A 82 -16.77 22.51 -8.62
N PHE A 83 -16.26 23.00 -7.49
CA PHE A 83 -16.89 22.77 -6.18
C PHE A 83 -18.20 23.55 -6.02
N ALA A 84 -18.34 24.71 -6.68
CA ALA A 84 -19.62 25.42 -6.75
C ALA A 84 -20.66 24.62 -7.56
N ASP A 85 -20.26 23.98 -8.66
CA ASP A 85 -21.15 23.13 -9.46
C ASP A 85 -21.55 21.84 -8.74
N LEU A 86 -20.65 21.29 -7.91
CA LEU A 86 -20.92 20.11 -7.07
C LEU A 86 -21.87 20.37 -5.91
N HIS A 87 -21.96 21.62 -5.45
CA HIS A 87 -22.73 21.97 -4.27
C HIS A 87 -24.21 21.59 -4.46
N GLY A 88 -24.72 20.70 -3.61
CA GLY A 88 -26.09 20.18 -3.67
C GLY A 88 -26.29 19.00 -4.64
N LYS A 89 -25.29 18.61 -5.44
CA LYS A 89 -25.32 17.42 -6.30
C LYS A 89 -24.72 16.18 -5.63
N CYS A 90 -23.78 16.36 -4.70
CA CYS A 90 -23.15 15.27 -3.96
C CYS A 90 -23.29 15.46 -2.45
N GLN A 91 -23.62 14.39 -1.71
CA GLN A 91 -23.75 14.44 -0.25
C GLN A 91 -22.40 14.62 0.45
N TYR A 92 -21.32 14.11 -0.14
CA TYR A 92 -19.99 14.14 0.45
C TYR A 92 -18.92 14.10 -0.62
N VAL A 93 -17.98 15.04 -0.57
CA VAL A 93 -16.79 15.05 -1.42
C VAL A 93 -15.58 15.25 -0.52
N SER A 94 -14.57 14.40 -0.68
CA SER A 94 -13.30 14.48 0.00
C SER A 94 -12.17 14.61 -1.02
N VAL A 95 -11.11 15.32 -0.64
CA VAL A 95 -9.86 15.39 -1.40
C VAL A 95 -8.78 14.75 -0.55
N THR A 96 -8.20 13.67 -1.04
CA THR A 96 -7.07 13.02 -0.38
C THR A 96 -5.79 13.43 -1.08
N LEU A 97 -4.96 14.20 -0.40
CA LEU A 97 -3.62 14.59 -0.87
C LEU A 97 -2.69 13.38 -0.73
N ALA A 98 -2.44 12.69 -1.84
CA ALA A 98 -1.36 11.71 -1.90
C ALA A 98 -0.93 11.51 -3.36
N PRO A 99 0.35 11.77 -3.70
CA PRO A 99 0.85 11.59 -5.07
C PRO A 99 0.79 10.14 -5.53
N VAL A 100 0.67 9.19 -4.59
CA VAL A 100 0.59 7.75 -4.85
C VAL A 100 -0.63 7.36 -5.71
N TYR A 101 -1.64 8.22 -5.81
CA TYR A 101 -2.84 7.93 -6.61
C TYR A 101 -2.73 8.30 -8.09
N LEU A 102 -1.56 8.69 -8.58
CA LEU A 102 -1.30 8.81 -10.01
C LEU A 102 -0.25 7.79 -10.44
N PRO A 103 -0.60 6.77 -11.24
CA PRO A 103 0.36 5.77 -11.73
C PRO A 103 1.55 6.40 -12.48
N PRO A 104 2.81 6.02 -12.22
CA PRO A 104 3.94 6.47 -13.02
C PRO A 104 3.82 6.08 -14.50
N LEU A 105 4.47 6.83 -15.39
CA LEU A 105 4.30 6.70 -16.86
C LEU A 105 4.61 5.31 -17.44
N ASN A 106 5.51 4.58 -16.81
CA ASN A 106 5.98 3.27 -17.25
C ASN A 106 5.38 2.14 -16.41
N ILE A 107 4.32 2.40 -15.65
CA ILE A 107 3.66 1.39 -14.82
C ILE A 107 2.42 0.85 -15.53
N GLN A 108 2.30 -0.47 -15.48
CA GLN A 108 1.16 -1.27 -15.88
C GLN A 108 0.33 -1.64 -14.66
N CYS A 109 -0.97 -1.81 -14.87
CA CYS A 109 -1.83 -2.47 -13.91
C CYS A 109 -1.31 -3.88 -13.62
N ALA A 110 -1.05 -4.18 -12.35
CA ALA A 110 -0.53 -5.47 -11.90
C ALA A 110 -1.51 -6.64 -12.10
N GLY A 111 -2.79 -6.37 -12.39
CA GLY A 111 -3.79 -7.39 -12.71
C GLY A 111 -3.90 -7.69 -14.22
N CYS A 112 -4.14 -6.68 -15.05
CA CYS A 112 -4.39 -6.86 -16.49
C CYS A 112 -3.18 -6.58 -17.40
N GLY A 113 -2.08 -6.05 -16.86
CA GLY A 113 -0.87 -5.71 -17.61
C GLY A 113 -0.99 -4.50 -18.54
N GLN A 114 -2.13 -3.79 -18.54
CA GLN A 114 -2.31 -2.60 -19.37
C GLN A 114 -1.62 -1.38 -18.76
N TYR A 115 -1.03 -0.54 -19.60
CA TYR A 115 -0.51 0.76 -19.18
C TYR A 115 -1.65 1.74 -18.91
N TYR A 116 -1.43 2.64 -17.96
CA TYR A 116 -2.37 3.72 -17.67
C TYR A 116 -2.29 4.85 -18.70
N GLY A 117 -3.45 5.40 -19.01
CA GLY A 117 -3.67 6.57 -19.85
C GLY A 117 -4.47 7.65 -19.13
N THR A 118 -4.79 8.72 -19.85
CA THR A 118 -5.61 9.83 -19.32
C THR A 118 -7.04 9.41 -19.01
N GLU A 119 -7.52 8.38 -19.70
CA GLU A 119 -8.86 7.82 -19.63
C GLU A 119 -9.08 6.94 -18.41
N ASP A 120 -8.03 6.38 -17.80
CA ASP A 120 -8.15 5.39 -16.72
C ASP A 120 -7.15 5.61 -15.57
N CYS A 121 -6.29 6.63 -15.62
CA CYS A 121 -5.36 6.95 -14.52
C CYS A 121 -6.05 7.27 -13.19
N HIS A 122 -7.36 7.58 -13.22
CA HIS A 122 -8.20 7.74 -12.04
C HIS A 122 -8.76 6.40 -11.53
N ASP A 123 -8.94 5.40 -12.39
CA ASP A 123 -9.35 4.05 -11.99
C ASP A 123 -8.15 3.29 -11.43
N VAL A 124 -7.69 3.74 -10.26
CA VAL A 124 -6.49 3.21 -9.62
C VAL A 124 -6.75 2.82 -8.18
N MET A 125 -6.32 1.61 -7.87
CA MET A 125 -6.17 1.04 -6.54
C MET A 125 -4.69 0.80 -6.30
N VAL A 126 -4.23 1.17 -5.11
CA VAL A 126 -2.81 1.14 -4.76
C VAL A 126 -2.61 0.13 -3.66
N TRP A 127 -1.66 -0.78 -3.86
CA TRP A 127 -1.17 -1.69 -2.83
C TRP A 127 0.28 -1.34 -2.50
N ASN A 128 0.58 -1.11 -1.22
CA ASN A 128 1.92 -0.81 -0.76
C ASN A 128 2.43 -1.94 0.13
N GLU A 129 3.62 -2.41 -0.18
CA GLU A 129 4.42 -3.26 0.68
C GLU A 129 5.63 -2.46 1.16
N HIS A 130 5.83 -2.50 2.46
CA HIS A 130 6.89 -1.75 3.12
C HIS A 130 7.95 -2.73 3.63
N GLU A 131 9.17 -2.21 3.79
CA GLU A 131 10.29 -2.93 4.40
C GLU A 131 10.57 -4.31 3.79
N ILE A 132 10.57 -4.42 2.46
CA ILE A 132 10.95 -5.65 1.78
C ILE A 132 12.46 -5.79 1.86
N HIS A 133 12.93 -6.77 2.63
CA HIS A 133 14.33 -7.14 2.71
C HIS A 133 14.72 -8.01 1.49
N LEU A 134 15.80 -7.62 0.82
CA LEU A 134 16.32 -8.30 -0.36
C LEU A 134 17.80 -8.62 -0.16
N PRO A 135 18.17 -9.90 -0.06
CA PRO A 135 19.56 -10.33 -0.18
C PRO A 135 20.12 -9.93 -1.54
N LEU A 136 21.33 -9.37 -1.58
CA LEU A 136 21.96 -8.88 -2.80
C LEU A 136 23.00 -9.85 -3.38
N ASP A 137 22.95 -11.13 -3.02
CA ASP A 137 23.92 -12.14 -3.45
C ASP A 137 24.09 -12.21 -4.98
N GLU A 138 23.00 -12.07 -5.73
CA GLU A 138 23.01 -12.07 -7.21
C GLU A 138 23.63 -10.80 -7.83
N PHE A 139 23.83 -9.76 -7.02
CA PHE A 139 24.39 -8.47 -7.46
C PHE A 139 25.81 -8.23 -6.95
N VAL A 140 26.44 -9.18 -6.27
CA VAL A 140 27.81 -9.04 -5.77
C VAL A 140 28.77 -8.64 -6.89
N GLY A 141 29.56 -7.59 -6.64
CA GLY A 141 30.50 -7.00 -7.59
C GLY A 141 29.88 -5.97 -8.55
N ARG A 142 28.56 -5.78 -8.52
CA ARG A 142 27.85 -4.76 -9.31
C ARG A 142 27.64 -3.48 -8.49
N GLN A 143 27.44 -2.36 -9.18
CA GLN A 143 27.10 -1.11 -8.51
C GLN A 143 25.62 -1.10 -8.09
N PHE A 144 25.29 -0.41 -7.00
CA PHE A 144 23.94 -0.38 -6.45
C PHE A 144 22.92 0.25 -7.40
N TRP A 145 23.33 1.20 -8.26
CA TRP A 145 22.45 1.71 -9.32
C TRP A 145 21.99 0.61 -10.28
N GLU A 146 22.79 -0.43 -10.51
CA GLU A 146 22.41 -1.55 -11.36
C GLU A 146 21.32 -2.41 -10.72
N VAL A 147 21.32 -2.51 -9.38
CA VAL A 147 20.23 -3.12 -8.60
C VAL A 147 18.95 -2.30 -8.83
N LYS A 148 19.00 -0.99 -8.56
CA LYS A 148 17.85 -0.09 -8.78
C LYS A 148 17.33 -0.16 -10.22
N HIS A 149 18.24 -0.18 -11.19
CA HIS A 149 17.92 -0.27 -12.60
C HIS A 149 17.19 -1.59 -12.94
N ALA A 150 17.66 -2.72 -12.43
CA ALA A 150 17.00 -4.02 -12.64
C ALA A 150 15.55 -4.02 -12.11
N PHE A 151 15.28 -3.34 -11.00
CA PHE A 151 13.92 -3.19 -10.47
C PHE A 151 13.09 -2.13 -11.20
N SER A 152 13.74 -1.12 -11.80
CA SER A 152 13.07 -0.08 -12.59
C SER A 152 12.49 -0.59 -13.92
N THR A 153 13.00 -1.73 -14.42
CA THR A 153 12.45 -2.40 -15.60
C THR A 153 11.20 -3.23 -15.30
N CYS A 154 10.81 -3.36 -14.03
CA CYS A 154 9.56 -3.99 -13.66
C CYS A 154 8.41 -3.00 -13.84
N HIS A 155 7.56 -3.25 -14.83
CA HIS A 155 6.44 -2.37 -15.14
C HIS A 155 5.21 -2.61 -14.26
N THR A 156 5.12 -3.72 -13.52
CA THR A 156 3.93 -4.02 -12.69
C THR A 156 4.02 -3.46 -11.27
N ALA A 157 5.15 -2.86 -10.89
CA ALA A 157 5.34 -2.27 -9.59
C ALA A 157 6.40 -1.16 -9.61
N HIS A 158 6.17 -0.12 -8.83
CA HIS A 158 7.18 0.89 -8.54
C HIS A 158 7.99 0.46 -7.31
N HIS A 159 9.32 0.47 -7.45
CA HIS A 159 10.26 0.05 -6.42
C HIS A 159 11.03 1.26 -5.90
N PHE A 160 10.83 1.59 -4.63
CA PHE A 160 11.49 2.72 -3.97
C PHE A 160 12.51 2.22 -2.94
N PHE A 161 13.78 2.53 -3.19
CA PHE A 161 14.89 2.22 -2.28
C PHE A 161 15.18 3.43 -1.41
N SER A 162 15.18 3.25 -0.08
CA SER A 162 15.42 4.34 0.87
C SER A 162 16.87 4.86 0.76
N PRO A 163 17.09 6.17 0.55
CA PRO A 163 18.45 6.71 0.54
C PRO A 163 19.11 6.69 1.94
N GLN A 164 18.34 6.60 3.03
CA GLN A 164 18.86 6.52 4.39
C GLN A 164 19.25 5.10 4.80
N ALA A 165 18.63 4.08 4.20
CA ALA A 165 18.84 2.67 4.53
C ALA A 165 19.07 1.86 3.25
N MET A 166 20.18 2.17 2.55
CA MET A 166 20.47 1.59 1.24
C MET A 166 21.01 0.17 1.34
N ILE A 167 21.95 -0.06 2.26
CA ILE A 167 22.63 -1.35 2.44
C ILE A 167 22.61 -1.72 3.91
N ARG A 168 22.35 -3.00 4.21
CA ARG A 168 22.65 -3.61 5.50
C ARG A 168 23.72 -4.67 5.31
N ASN A 169 24.71 -4.66 6.20
CA ASN A 169 25.66 -5.74 6.37
C ASN A 169 26.18 -5.73 7.81
N ASP A 170 26.47 -6.90 8.38
CA ASP A 170 26.98 -7.01 9.74
C ASP A 170 28.32 -6.29 9.94
N ARG A 171 29.13 -6.11 8.87
CA ARG A 171 30.36 -5.31 8.94
C ARG A 171 30.13 -3.83 9.26
N PHE A 172 28.91 -3.34 9.06
CA PHE A 172 28.53 -1.96 9.36
C PHE A 172 27.92 -1.81 10.75
N ILE A 173 27.81 -2.90 11.53
CA ILE A 173 27.35 -2.82 12.91
C ILE A 173 28.38 -2.05 13.73
N ASP A 174 27.93 -0.94 14.30
CA ASP A 174 28.70 -0.12 15.23
C ASP A 174 27.96 -0.03 16.57
N LEU A 175 28.51 -0.74 17.55
CA LEU A 175 28.00 -0.77 18.93
C LEU A 175 28.68 0.25 19.84
N ALA A 176 29.44 1.21 19.29
CA ALA A 176 29.91 2.36 20.04
C ALA A 176 28.73 3.22 20.49
N GLN A 177 28.93 3.92 21.61
CA GLN A 177 27.92 4.78 22.20
C GLN A 177 27.86 6.10 21.45
N GLU A 178 26.65 6.59 21.17
CA GLU A 178 26.49 7.91 20.58
C GLU A 178 26.96 9.02 21.54
N PRO A 179 27.79 9.98 21.08
CA PRO A 179 28.34 11.01 21.97
C PRO A 179 27.30 12.01 22.49
N TYR A 180 26.14 12.12 21.83
CA TYR A 180 25.18 13.21 22.04
C TYR A 180 23.81 12.77 22.56
N PHE A 181 23.58 11.46 22.68
CA PHE A 181 22.31 10.90 23.17
C PHE A 181 22.49 10.14 24.50
N ASP A 182 21.36 9.78 25.12
CA ASP A 182 21.28 8.85 26.26
C ASP A 182 22.35 7.74 26.12
N SER A 183 23.05 7.46 27.21
CA SER A 183 24.10 6.46 27.33
C SER A 183 23.81 5.05 26.78
N LYS A 184 22.55 4.76 26.45
CA LYS A 184 22.08 3.49 25.89
C LYS A 184 22.02 3.46 24.36
N SER A 185 22.02 4.61 23.69
CA SER A 185 21.99 4.67 22.22
C SER A 185 23.32 4.21 21.62
N ARG A 186 23.25 3.41 20.56
CA ARG A 186 24.41 2.95 19.79
C ARG A 186 24.32 3.49 18.37
N ILE A 187 25.49 3.75 17.78
CA ILE A 187 25.61 4.40 16.47
C ILE A 187 24.89 3.61 15.37
N ASN A 188 25.07 2.29 15.30
CA ASN A 188 24.40 1.46 14.29
C ASN A 188 24.27 -0.01 14.73
N GLN A 189 23.26 -0.34 15.51
CA GLN A 189 23.07 -1.73 15.99
C GLN A 189 22.63 -2.71 14.90
N ARG A 190 22.05 -2.20 13.82
CA ARG A 190 21.38 -3.02 12.80
C ARG A 190 22.18 -3.13 11.52
N GLY A 191 23.31 -2.42 11.41
CA GLY A 191 24.20 -2.46 10.26
C GLY A 191 23.66 -1.76 9.00
N TRP A 192 22.64 -0.90 9.12
CA TRP A 192 22.09 -0.13 8.01
C TRP A 192 22.93 1.11 7.74
N VAL A 193 23.27 1.36 6.48
CA VAL A 193 24.02 2.53 6.03
C VAL A 193 23.41 3.08 4.73
N GLY A 194 23.51 4.39 4.53
CA GLY A 194 22.96 5.10 3.38
C GLY A 194 23.79 6.31 2.97
N VAL A 195 23.14 7.27 2.31
CA VAL A 195 23.78 8.46 1.73
C VAL A 195 24.49 9.31 2.77
N GLU A 196 23.93 9.41 3.98
CA GLU A 196 24.52 10.19 5.07
C GLU A 196 25.84 9.59 5.57
N GLN A 197 26.03 8.28 5.43
CA GLN A 197 27.26 7.56 5.75
C GLN A 197 28.20 7.46 4.53
N GLY A 198 27.92 8.22 3.47
CA GLY A 198 28.74 8.29 2.27
C GLY A 198 28.59 7.09 1.34
N LEU A 199 27.50 6.31 1.44
CA LEU A 199 27.15 5.35 0.39
C LEU A 199 26.33 6.06 -0.70
N GLY A 200 26.28 5.46 -1.88
CA GLY A 200 25.47 5.98 -2.96
C GLY A 200 25.27 4.96 -4.05
N ASP A 201 24.72 5.42 -5.16
CA ASP A 201 24.44 4.59 -6.34
C ASP A 201 25.70 3.94 -6.94
N TRP A 202 26.87 4.53 -6.67
CA TRP A 202 28.18 4.00 -7.05
C TRP A 202 28.71 2.87 -6.15
N TYR A 203 28.05 2.59 -5.02
CA TYR A 203 28.49 1.56 -4.07
C TYR A 203 28.54 0.18 -4.74
N VAL A 204 29.64 -0.54 -4.59
CA VAL A 204 29.80 -1.91 -5.13
C VAL A 204 29.31 -2.92 -4.10
N VAL A 205 28.28 -3.68 -4.47
CA VAL A 205 27.66 -4.71 -3.64
C VAL A 205 28.70 -5.77 -3.26
N GLN A 206 28.72 -6.14 -1.99
CA GLN A 206 29.62 -7.14 -1.41
C GLN A 206 28.84 -8.35 -0.87
N PRO A 207 29.52 -9.50 -0.64
CA PRO A 207 28.88 -10.66 -0.04
C PRO A 207 28.21 -10.35 1.31
N GLY A 208 27.01 -10.87 1.52
CA GLY A 208 26.22 -10.65 2.73
C GLY A 208 25.52 -9.29 2.82
N ASP A 209 25.63 -8.45 1.78
CA ASP A 209 24.82 -7.24 1.69
C ASP A 209 23.35 -7.59 1.45
N GLU A 210 22.47 -6.89 2.15
CA GLU A 210 21.04 -6.84 1.84
C GLU A 210 20.60 -5.38 1.65
N THR A 211 19.46 -5.19 1.01
CA THR A 211 18.80 -3.88 0.93
C THR A 211 17.37 -3.96 1.43
N CYS A 212 16.77 -2.81 1.64
CA CYS A 212 15.37 -2.65 2.01
C CYS A 212 14.70 -1.70 1.01
N TYR A 213 13.55 -2.11 0.48
CA TYR A 213 12.78 -1.28 -0.43
C TYR A 213 11.28 -1.35 -0.16
N HIS A 214 10.56 -0.36 -0.70
CA HIS A 214 9.11 -0.32 -0.73
C HIS A 214 8.63 -0.67 -2.13
N ARG A 215 7.57 -1.47 -2.21
CA ARG A 215 6.94 -1.85 -3.48
C ARG A 215 5.53 -1.28 -3.52
N THR A 216 5.24 -0.50 -4.55
CA THR A 216 3.90 0.01 -4.81
C THR A 216 3.36 -0.64 -6.09
N GLN A 217 2.27 -1.38 -5.98
CA GLN A 217 1.55 -1.95 -7.11
C GLN A 217 0.28 -1.14 -7.38
N TYR A 218 -0.03 -1.01 -8.67
CA TYR A 218 -1.18 -0.25 -9.15
C TYR A 218 -2.12 -1.22 -9.85
N PHE A 219 -3.42 -1.09 -9.58
CA PHE A 219 -4.44 -1.93 -10.17
C PHE A 219 -5.61 -1.07 -10.64
N HIS A 220 -6.25 -1.43 -11.75
CA HIS A 220 -7.63 -0.99 -12.01
C HIS A 220 -8.54 -1.51 -10.91
N GLN A 221 -9.62 -0.81 -10.58
CA GLN A 221 -10.53 -1.26 -9.51
C GLN A 221 -11.06 -2.68 -9.79
N ALA A 222 -11.47 -2.95 -11.03
CA ALA A 222 -11.93 -4.27 -11.46
C ALA A 222 -10.86 -5.38 -11.37
N CYS A 223 -9.57 -5.01 -11.41
CA CYS A 223 -8.45 -5.94 -11.28
C CYS A 223 -8.04 -6.15 -9.81
N PHE A 224 -8.19 -5.12 -8.99
CA PHE A 224 -7.77 -5.14 -7.60
C PHE A 224 -8.59 -6.12 -6.77
N GLU A 225 -9.92 -6.17 -6.98
CA GLU A 225 -10.79 -6.98 -6.13
C GLU A 225 -10.52 -8.49 -6.23
N PRO A 226 -10.43 -9.09 -7.44
CA PRO A 226 -10.07 -10.50 -7.58
C PRO A 226 -8.67 -10.80 -7.04
N TRP A 227 -7.69 -9.93 -7.34
CA TRP A 227 -6.32 -10.09 -6.87
C TRP A 227 -6.24 -10.07 -5.33
N MET A 228 -6.88 -9.09 -4.69
CA MET A 228 -6.91 -8.94 -3.24
C MET A 228 -7.65 -10.11 -2.58
N THR A 229 -8.74 -10.58 -3.17
CA THR A 229 -9.45 -11.77 -2.71
C THR A 229 -8.52 -12.98 -2.70
N GLU A 230 -7.84 -13.23 -3.82
CA GLU A 230 -6.94 -14.37 -3.96
C GLU A 230 -5.73 -14.28 -3.04
N LYS A 231 -5.11 -13.10 -2.93
CA LYS A 231 -4.01 -12.85 -1.99
C LYS A 231 -4.44 -13.14 -0.55
N THR A 232 -5.54 -12.56 -0.11
CA THR A 232 -6.03 -12.70 1.27
C THR A 232 -6.46 -14.14 1.55
N ARG A 233 -7.07 -14.82 0.57
CA ARG A 233 -7.40 -16.25 0.65
C ARG A 233 -6.14 -17.08 0.92
N ARG A 234 -5.08 -16.92 0.12
CA ARG A 234 -3.82 -17.66 0.30
C ARG A 234 -3.17 -17.43 1.65
N GLU A 235 -3.21 -16.20 2.16
CA GLU A 235 -2.64 -15.88 3.48
C GLU A 235 -3.41 -16.59 4.60
N PHE A 236 -4.74 -16.59 4.56
CA PHE A 236 -5.54 -17.31 5.54
C PHE A 236 -5.48 -18.83 5.36
N GLU A 237 -5.36 -19.33 4.14
CA GLU A 237 -5.09 -20.75 3.89
C GLU A 237 -3.76 -21.18 4.51
N ALA A 238 -2.72 -20.36 4.38
CA ALA A 238 -1.43 -20.61 5.01
C ALA A 238 -1.54 -20.64 6.55
N VAL A 239 -2.30 -19.73 7.15
CA VAL A 239 -2.60 -19.75 8.59
C VAL A 239 -3.30 -21.05 8.99
N LEU A 240 -4.35 -21.44 8.28
CA LEU A 240 -5.13 -22.64 8.58
C LEU A 240 -4.27 -23.90 8.41
N LEU A 241 -3.49 -23.98 7.33
CA LEU A 241 -2.56 -25.08 7.09
C LEU A 241 -1.49 -25.19 8.17
N ALA A 242 -0.93 -24.06 8.63
CA ALA A 242 0.06 -24.03 9.71
C ALA A 242 -0.53 -24.52 11.05
N THR A 243 -1.83 -24.36 11.25
CA THR A 243 -2.56 -24.92 12.41
C THR A 243 -2.99 -26.37 12.20
N GLY A 244 -2.72 -26.91 11.00
CA GLY A 244 -3.00 -28.27 10.54
C GLY A 244 -4.45 -28.52 10.13
N PHE A 245 -5.20 -27.47 9.78
CA PHE A 245 -6.46 -27.59 9.05
C PHE A 245 -6.17 -27.63 7.54
N ASP A 246 -6.72 -28.61 6.83
CA ASP A 246 -6.78 -28.56 5.36
C ASP A 246 -8.06 -27.83 4.94
N ALA A 247 -7.94 -26.52 4.73
CA ALA A 247 -9.07 -25.64 4.45
C ALA A 247 -9.12 -25.14 3.00
N SER A 248 -8.24 -25.65 2.12
CA SER A 248 -8.05 -25.13 0.77
C SER A 248 -9.31 -25.14 -0.11
N SER A 249 -10.26 -26.04 0.17
CA SER A 249 -11.57 -26.12 -0.53
C SER A 249 -12.75 -25.63 0.31
N ALA A 250 -12.53 -25.23 1.56
CA ALA A 250 -13.60 -24.95 2.53
C ALA A 250 -13.86 -23.45 2.76
N MET A 251 -13.13 -22.57 2.08
CA MET A 251 -13.22 -21.11 2.27
C MET A 251 -14.25 -20.48 1.32
N THR A 252 -15.30 -19.88 1.89
CA THR A 252 -16.29 -19.09 1.15
C THR A 252 -16.07 -17.60 1.41
N VAL A 253 -15.97 -16.81 0.33
CA VAL A 253 -15.79 -15.35 0.40
C VAL A 253 -17.00 -14.68 1.04
N MET A 254 -16.76 -13.76 1.96
CA MET A 254 -17.75 -12.90 2.60
C MET A 254 -17.38 -11.43 2.42
N PRO A 255 -18.36 -10.51 2.29
CA PRO A 255 -18.09 -9.08 2.35
C PRO A 255 -17.33 -8.71 3.63
N ASN A 256 -16.36 -7.81 3.52
CA ASN A 256 -15.67 -7.29 4.69
C ASN A 256 -16.66 -6.53 5.58
N GLY A 257 -16.80 -6.96 6.84
CA GLY A 257 -17.73 -6.36 7.79
C GLY A 257 -17.27 -5.00 8.34
N TYR A 258 -16.04 -4.57 8.05
CA TYR A 258 -15.40 -3.40 8.65
C TYR A 258 -14.49 -2.66 7.66
N GLY A 259 -15.10 -1.88 6.78
CA GLY A 259 -14.40 -0.93 5.90
C GLY A 259 -14.78 -1.11 4.43
N SER A 260 -14.05 -0.42 3.55
CA SER A 260 -14.14 -0.66 2.12
C SER A 260 -13.39 -1.94 1.76
N PHE A 261 -13.79 -2.59 0.66
CA PHE A 261 -13.11 -3.77 0.11
C PHE A 261 -11.59 -3.50 -0.11
N ALA A 262 -11.27 -2.24 -0.46
CA ALA A 262 -9.90 -1.74 -0.60
C ALA A 262 -9.02 -2.00 0.63
N TYR A 263 -9.63 -2.11 1.81
CA TYR A 263 -8.96 -2.24 3.08
C TYR A 263 -8.82 -3.72 3.48
N ARG A 264 -7.71 -4.35 3.02
CA ARG A 264 -7.29 -5.73 3.35
C ARG A 264 -8.25 -6.86 2.92
N GLY A 265 -9.06 -6.61 1.89
CA GLY A 265 -9.80 -7.66 1.19
C GLY A 265 -11.05 -8.16 1.93
N PRO A 266 -11.65 -9.26 1.42
CA PRO A 266 -12.86 -9.84 1.98
C PRO A 266 -12.58 -10.61 3.27
N TRP A 267 -13.65 -11.02 3.93
CA TRP A 267 -13.60 -12.01 5.01
C TRP A 267 -13.90 -13.38 4.42
N PHE A 268 -13.66 -14.43 5.22
CA PHE A 268 -13.90 -15.80 4.79
C PHE A 268 -14.67 -16.55 5.86
N ARG A 269 -15.68 -17.31 5.42
CA ARG A 269 -16.27 -18.39 6.21
C ARG A 269 -15.54 -19.68 5.87
N VAL A 270 -15.14 -20.44 6.87
CA VAL A 270 -14.38 -21.68 6.71
C VAL A 270 -15.15 -22.79 7.42
N GLU A 271 -15.48 -23.83 6.68
CA GLU A 271 -16.13 -25.03 7.22
C GLU A 271 -15.06 -26.05 7.61
N LEU A 272 -14.97 -26.41 8.90
CA LEU A 272 -14.02 -27.38 9.42
C LEU A 272 -14.78 -28.55 10.08
N PRO A 273 -14.16 -29.75 10.21
CA PRO A 273 -14.79 -30.88 10.88
C PRO A 273 -15.30 -30.56 12.30
N GLU A 274 -14.60 -29.69 13.01
CA GLU A 274 -14.88 -29.28 14.38
C GLU A 274 -16.00 -28.22 14.50
N GLY A 275 -16.41 -27.61 13.39
CA GLY A 275 -17.36 -26.49 13.31
C GLY A 275 -16.92 -25.45 12.29
N SER A 276 -17.70 -24.39 12.12
CA SER A 276 -17.35 -23.32 11.18
C SER A 276 -16.63 -22.16 11.87
N LEU A 277 -15.81 -21.42 11.15
CA LEU A 277 -15.26 -20.16 11.64
C LEU A 277 -15.37 -19.07 10.59
N ARG A 278 -15.29 -17.82 11.05
CA ARG A 278 -15.19 -16.64 10.22
C ARG A 278 -13.88 -15.93 10.54
N ILE A 279 -13.10 -15.64 9.51
CA ILE A 279 -11.79 -15.01 9.64
C ILE A 279 -11.65 -13.86 8.64
N GLY A 280 -11.09 -12.74 9.09
CA GLY A 280 -10.87 -11.59 8.22
C GLY A 280 -10.19 -10.42 8.93
N TRP A 281 -9.64 -9.49 8.15
CA TRP A 281 -9.06 -8.27 8.70
C TRP A 281 -10.16 -7.32 9.17
N ARG A 282 -10.10 -6.95 10.46
CA ARG A 282 -10.87 -5.88 11.08
C ARG A 282 -9.93 -4.74 11.43
N LYS A 283 -9.89 -3.68 10.62
CA LYS A 283 -8.91 -2.60 10.79
C LYS A 283 -7.47 -3.17 10.82
N ARG A 284 -6.78 -3.06 11.95
CA ARG A 284 -5.38 -3.47 12.12
C ARG A 284 -5.19 -4.85 12.76
N VAL A 285 -6.27 -5.59 12.98
CA VAL A 285 -6.25 -6.91 13.60
C VAL A 285 -7.01 -7.92 12.73
N ILE A 286 -6.68 -9.20 12.86
CA ILE A 286 -7.44 -10.31 12.29
C ILE A 286 -8.50 -10.70 13.32
N GLU A 287 -9.77 -10.61 12.94
CA GLU A 287 -10.86 -11.13 13.75
C GLU A 287 -11.11 -12.59 13.37
N ILE A 288 -11.13 -13.45 14.39
CA ILE A 288 -11.49 -14.86 14.29
C ILE A 288 -12.73 -15.05 15.15
N VAL A 289 -13.82 -15.50 14.52
CA VAL A 289 -15.07 -15.85 15.19
C VAL A 289 -15.36 -17.31 14.96
N LEU A 290 -15.47 -18.07 16.04
CA LEU A 290 -15.81 -19.47 16.01
C LEU A 290 -17.33 -19.61 16.06
N ASN A 291 -17.87 -20.49 15.24
CA ASN A 291 -19.28 -20.85 15.29
C ASN A 291 -19.36 -22.34 15.56
N ASP A 292 -20.15 -22.71 16.56
CA ASP A 292 -20.42 -24.11 16.92
C ASP A 292 -19.23 -24.87 17.53
N TRP A 293 -18.15 -24.16 17.90
CA TRP A 293 -17.04 -24.78 18.62
C TRP A 293 -17.33 -24.82 20.14
N PRO A 294 -17.20 -25.98 20.81
CA PRO A 294 -17.42 -26.13 22.26
C PRO A 294 -16.24 -25.62 23.10
N ILE A 295 -15.59 -24.52 22.70
CA ILE A 295 -14.52 -23.85 23.46
C ILE A 295 -14.95 -22.46 23.92
N ASP A 296 -14.34 -21.98 25.00
CA ASP A 296 -14.49 -20.60 25.47
C ASP A 296 -13.15 -19.89 25.31
N CYS A 297 -13.05 -19.04 24.29
CA CYS A 297 -11.84 -18.30 23.97
C CYS A 297 -11.42 -17.38 25.13
N ALA A 298 -12.38 -16.80 25.87
CA ALA A 298 -12.07 -15.90 26.98
C ALA A 298 -11.32 -16.60 28.11
N SER A 299 -11.74 -17.82 28.44
CA SER A 299 -11.03 -18.66 29.41
C SER A 299 -9.71 -19.20 28.83
N LEU A 300 -9.71 -19.63 27.57
CA LEU A 300 -8.54 -20.25 26.92
C LEU A 300 -7.38 -19.26 26.73
N LEU A 301 -7.68 -17.98 26.48
CA LEU A 301 -6.72 -16.92 26.16
C LEU A 301 -6.70 -15.81 27.23
N ALA A 302 -7.00 -16.16 28.49
CA ALA A 302 -7.10 -15.20 29.59
C ALA A 302 -5.79 -14.43 29.86
N ASP A 303 -4.66 -14.96 29.41
CA ASP A 303 -3.32 -14.37 29.53
C ASP A 303 -2.95 -13.41 28.38
N GLU A 304 -3.74 -13.36 27.31
CA GLU A 304 -3.48 -12.49 26.16
C GLU A 304 -4.11 -11.10 26.36
N SER A 305 -3.31 -10.05 26.17
CA SER A 305 -3.78 -8.66 26.23
C SER A 305 -4.42 -8.22 24.90
N VAL A 306 -5.47 -8.92 24.47
CA VAL A 306 -6.22 -8.62 23.23
C VAL A 306 -7.73 -8.61 23.49
N THR A 307 -8.51 -8.15 22.50
CA THR A 307 -9.97 -8.30 22.59
C THR A 307 -10.32 -9.78 22.43
N VAL A 308 -10.88 -10.36 23.49
CA VAL A 308 -11.37 -11.74 23.51
C VAL A 308 -12.81 -11.75 24.02
N GLY A 309 -13.67 -12.45 23.30
CA GLY A 309 -15.01 -12.83 23.75
C GLY A 309 -15.13 -14.35 23.83
N GLN A 310 -16.28 -14.87 24.22
CA GLN A 310 -16.47 -16.32 24.38
C GLN A 310 -16.13 -17.13 23.11
N GLN A 311 -16.47 -16.61 21.93
CA GLN A 311 -16.26 -17.25 20.62
C GLN A 311 -15.47 -16.35 19.66
N LEU A 312 -14.77 -15.33 20.17
CA LEU A 312 -14.14 -14.30 19.35
C LEU A 312 -12.74 -13.98 19.89
N VAL A 313 -11.78 -13.81 18.99
CA VAL A 313 -10.47 -13.26 19.34
C VAL A 313 -9.97 -12.32 18.25
N HIS A 314 -9.24 -11.27 18.65
CA HIS A 314 -8.48 -10.42 17.76
C HIS A 314 -6.99 -10.78 17.81
N ALA A 315 -6.42 -11.17 16.68
CA ALA A 315 -4.99 -11.38 16.50
C ALA A 315 -4.34 -10.17 15.83
N TRP A 316 -3.14 -9.76 16.26
CA TRP A 316 -2.46 -8.60 15.68
C TRP A 316 -1.90 -8.85 14.28
N ASP A 317 -1.54 -10.09 14.00
CA ASP A 317 -0.91 -10.54 12.77
C ASP A 317 -1.21 -12.03 12.52
N TYR A 318 -0.68 -12.55 11.41
CA TYR A 318 -0.86 -13.93 11.01
C TYR A 318 -0.21 -14.93 12.00
N ASP A 319 0.93 -14.59 12.61
CA ASP A 319 1.61 -15.46 13.58
C ASP A 319 0.77 -15.63 14.84
N LYS A 320 0.20 -14.55 15.36
CA LYS A 320 -0.76 -14.59 16.46
C LYS A 320 -2.03 -15.34 16.08
N ALA A 321 -2.51 -15.21 14.84
CA ALA A 321 -3.66 -15.98 14.37
C ALA A 321 -3.36 -17.50 14.39
N VAL A 322 -2.17 -17.92 13.92
CA VAL A 322 -1.70 -19.31 14.02
C VAL A 322 -1.64 -19.75 15.48
N GLN A 323 -0.98 -18.97 16.35
CA GLN A 323 -0.86 -19.30 17.77
C GLN A 323 -2.24 -19.55 18.42
N TYR A 324 -3.21 -18.67 18.17
CA TYR A 324 -4.54 -18.77 18.77
C TYR A 324 -5.32 -19.96 18.23
N LEU A 325 -5.35 -20.14 16.90
CA LEU A 325 -6.03 -21.28 16.28
C LEU A 325 -5.41 -22.62 16.70
N SER A 326 -4.09 -22.70 16.88
CA SER A 326 -3.42 -23.89 17.42
C SER A 326 -3.85 -24.19 18.86
N ARG A 327 -3.93 -23.18 19.75
CA ARG A 327 -4.44 -23.37 21.13
C ARG A 327 -5.89 -23.85 21.12
N MET A 328 -6.73 -23.26 20.26
CA MET A 328 -8.15 -23.62 20.12
C MET A 328 -8.32 -25.06 19.65
N ARG A 329 -7.55 -25.46 18.63
CA ARG A 329 -7.55 -26.83 18.11
C ARG A 329 -7.08 -27.84 19.16
N GLN A 330 -6.02 -27.54 19.91
CA GLN A 330 -5.56 -28.43 20.98
C GLN A 330 -6.63 -28.61 22.05
N ALA A 331 -7.27 -27.53 22.49
CA ALA A 331 -8.35 -27.57 23.47
C ALA A 331 -9.55 -28.41 23.01
N MET A 332 -9.83 -28.45 21.71
CA MET A 332 -10.84 -29.34 21.13
C MET A 332 -10.47 -30.81 21.28
N TYR A 333 -9.23 -31.20 20.96
CA TYR A 333 -8.76 -32.59 21.11
C TYR A 333 -8.75 -33.06 22.57
N ASP A 334 -8.35 -32.17 23.49
CA ASP A 334 -8.30 -32.49 24.92
C ASP A 334 -9.70 -32.75 25.50
N LYS A 335 -10.74 -32.06 25.00
CA LYS A 335 -12.13 -32.28 25.41
C LYS A 335 -12.77 -33.54 24.84
N VAL A 336 -12.33 -34.00 23.67
CA VAL A 336 -12.82 -35.25 23.05
C VAL A 336 -12.17 -36.49 23.68
N SER A 337 -11.03 -36.32 24.36
CA SER A 337 -10.26 -37.40 24.98
C SER A 337 -10.61 -37.69 26.45
N VAL A 338 -11.63 -37.01 26.99
CA VAL A 338 -12.22 -37.21 28.33
C VAL A 338 -13.64 -37.72 28.17
#